data_AF-A0AAP0K211-F1
#
_entry.id   AF-A0AAP0K211-F1
#
_cell.length_a   1.000
_cell.length_b   1.000
_cell.length_c   1.000
_cell.angle_alpha   90.00
_cell.angle_beta   90.00
_cell.angle_gamma   90.00
#
_symmetry.space_group_name_H-M   'P 1'
#
loop_
_entity.id
_entity.type
_entity.pdbx_description
1 polymer ?
#
loop_
_entity_poly.entity_id
_entity_poly.type
_entity_poly.pdbx_seq_one_letter_code
_entity_poly.pdbx_strand_id
1 'polypeptide(L)'
;MLIALPHYFTVSRVSLNSSLTKRFSKKSKSRDRAASTIRANLMTRSDDFEVGRLVGSYGFMNITSYSTMQAGRDADFSSEDVERLRVQDVGEGSVKIRLYEGRVAQGPFKGTRVMFKVYPGQRTGGIEADMMAANELNTHSFLQSNPMDVCPNIQILLGGFETTTGEQWLAFRNDGKYSAADYAKVKSEGISKDQALGEQKFWNPYEQELKIKRRRIFVIKLLRGTLSGLAYMHNRDRLHQSLGPASVVLNTTAEREAVYLIPQLRDLAFSVDISYGSLNNGGGAVSDGLWRRASAAGAFTPMEKRAFGIADDIYEAGLLFAYLAFVPFCEAGLTDGLSLQRLFESTFQLDLYAAREYCLADDRLLEAVKFLDIGNGAGWELLQAMLNQDHRKRPIAEAVLNHKFMTGDLL
;
A
#
# COMPACT_ATOMS: atom_id res chain seq x y z
N MET A 1 -31.52 -2.54 44.81
CA MET A 1 -32.56 -1.68 44.22
C MET A 1 -32.27 -1.60 42.72
N LEU A 2 -33.00 -2.41 41.95
CA LEU A 2 -32.93 -2.60 40.50
C LEU A 2 -33.74 -1.51 39.79
N ILE A 3 -33.18 -0.81 38.79
CA ILE A 3 -33.90 -0.18 37.65
C ILE A 3 -32.86 -0.07 36.50
N ALA A 4 -32.80 -0.98 35.53
CA ALA A 4 -33.65 -1.24 34.35
C ALA A 4 -33.26 -0.39 33.11
N LEU A 5 -32.75 -1.11 32.09
CA LEU A 5 -32.55 -0.73 30.69
C LEU A 5 -33.88 -0.46 29.96
N PRO A 6 -33.87 0.29 28.84
CA PRO A 6 -34.85 0.10 27.78
C PRO A 6 -34.22 -0.58 26.55
N HIS A 7 -34.65 -1.81 26.30
CA HIS A 7 -34.75 -2.38 24.96
C HIS A 7 -35.87 -1.68 24.19
N TYR A 8 -35.67 -1.35 22.91
CA TYR A 8 -36.71 -1.52 21.89
C TYR A 8 -36.06 -1.65 20.50
N PHE A 9 -36.00 -2.89 20.01
CA PHE A 9 -36.05 -3.21 18.59
C PHE A 9 -37.51 -3.03 18.13
N THR A 10 -37.72 -2.37 16.98
CA THR A 10 -38.95 -2.58 16.20
C THR A 10 -38.59 -2.73 14.73
N VAL A 11 -38.91 -3.92 14.22
CA VAL A 11 -38.80 -4.33 12.83
C VAL A 11 -40.05 -3.82 12.10
N SER A 12 -39.87 -3.03 11.04
CA SER A 12 -40.96 -2.73 10.10
C SER A 12 -40.68 -3.44 8.78
N ARG A 13 -41.38 -4.55 8.56
CA ARG A 13 -41.49 -5.23 7.27
C ARG A 13 -42.34 -4.36 6.34
N VAL A 14 -41.79 -3.96 5.20
CA VAL A 14 -42.59 -3.55 4.05
C VAL A 14 -42.46 -4.63 2.98
N SER A 15 -43.56 -5.35 2.79
CA SER A 15 -43.84 -6.25 1.69
C SER A 15 -44.40 -5.42 0.54
N LEU A 16 -43.87 -5.57 -0.68
CA LEU A 16 -44.58 -5.22 -1.90
C LEU A 16 -44.29 -6.26 -2.99
N ASN A 17 -45.39 -6.74 -3.55
CA ASN A 17 -45.54 -7.91 -4.39
C ASN A 17 -44.98 -7.76 -5.81
N SER A 18 -44.72 -8.93 -6.37
CA SER A 18 -44.37 -9.27 -7.74
C SER A 18 -45.53 -9.11 -8.75
N SER A 19 -45.18 -8.77 -10.00
CA SER A 19 -45.72 -9.33 -11.26
C SER A 19 -45.06 -8.61 -12.46
N LEU A 20 -44.18 -9.27 -13.23
CA LEU A 20 -44.41 -10.14 -14.41
C LEU A 20 -44.57 -9.38 -15.74
N THR A 21 -43.54 -9.48 -16.62
CA THR A 21 -43.57 -10.07 -17.99
C THR A 21 -42.19 -9.85 -18.68
N LYS A 22 -41.38 -10.91 -18.91
CA LYS A 22 -41.13 -11.62 -20.20
C LYS A 22 -40.70 -10.68 -21.35
N ARG A 23 -39.69 -10.92 -22.20
CA ARG A 23 -38.80 -12.06 -22.55
C ARG A 23 -37.85 -11.47 -23.61
N PHE A 24 -36.55 -11.77 -23.61
CA PHE A 24 -35.83 -12.17 -24.83
C PHE A 24 -34.53 -12.90 -24.43
N SER A 25 -34.40 -14.10 -24.98
CA SER A 25 -33.36 -15.08 -24.69
C SER A 25 -32.24 -14.95 -25.73
N LYS A 26 -30.99 -14.90 -25.29
CA LYS A 26 -29.85 -15.47 -26.03
C LYS A 26 -28.90 -16.14 -25.04
N LYS A 27 -28.86 -17.47 -25.13
CA LYS A 27 -27.97 -18.36 -24.37
C LYS A 27 -26.52 -18.12 -24.78
N SER A 28 -25.71 -17.59 -23.87
CA SER A 28 -24.26 -17.78 -23.87
C SER A 28 -23.92 -18.64 -22.66
N LYS A 29 -23.37 -19.83 -22.89
CA LYS A 29 -22.84 -20.70 -21.83
C LYS A 29 -21.45 -20.20 -21.47
N SER A 30 -21.32 -19.26 -20.53
CA SER A 30 -20.06 -19.06 -19.81
C SER A 30 -20.01 -20.04 -18.64
N ARG A 31 -18.88 -20.75 -18.53
CA ARG A 31 -18.53 -21.49 -17.32
C ARG A 31 -18.13 -20.47 -16.26
N ASP A 32 -19.11 -19.98 -15.52
CA ASP A 32 -18.87 -19.15 -14.35
C ASP A 32 -18.25 -20.04 -13.26
N ARG A 33 -16.95 -19.88 -13.03
CA ARG A 33 -16.33 -20.31 -11.77
C ARG A 33 -16.98 -19.45 -10.69
N ALA A 34 -17.70 -20.11 -9.77
CA ALA A 34 -18.36 -19.48 -8.64
C ALA A 34 -17.37 -18.60 -7.85
N ALA A 35 -17.43 -17.29 -8.09
CA ALA A 35 -16.93 -16.31 -7.16
C ALA A 35 -17.81 -16.43 -5.91
N SER A 36 -17.24 -17.00 -4.85
CA SER A 36 -17.87 -17.09 -3.53
C SER A 36 -18.33 -15.70 -3.10
N THR A 37 -19.64 -15.51 -2.98
CA THR A 37 -20.28 -14.28 -2.53
C THR A 37 -19.99 -14.12 -1.03
N ILE A 38 -18.97 -13.33 -0.69
CA ILE A 38 -18.52 -13.12 0.69
C ILE A 38 -19.53 -12.21 1.40
N ARG A 39 -20.49 -12.77 2.13
CA ARG A 39 -21.17 -12.00 3.18
C ARG A 39 -20.10 -11.70 4.25
N ALA A 40 -19.69 -10.44 4.38
CA ALA A 40 -18.64 -10.00 5.30
C ALA A 40 -19.09 -10.07 6.77
N ASN A 41 -19.30 -11.28 7.29
CA ASN A 41 -19.33 -11.50 8.74
C ASN A 41 -17.89 -11.80 9.15
N LEU A 42 -17.21 -10.80 9.72
CA LEU A 42 -15.88 -10.98 10.29
C LEU A 42 -15.90 -12.11 11.33
N MET A 43 -14.92 -13.00 11.26
CA MET A 43 -14.77 -14.10 12.24
C MET A 43 -14.16 -13.53 13.52
N THR A 44 -14.87 -13.65 14.64
CA THR A 44 -14.48 -12.99 15.90
C THR A 44 -14.05 -13.94 17.02
N ARG A 45 -14.12 -15.26 16.80
CA ARG A 45 -13.74 -16.25 17.81
C ARG A 45 -12.33 -16.74 17.54
N SER A 46 -11.55 -17.00 18.58
CA SER A 46 -10.23 -17.64 18.44
C SER A 46 -10.34 -19.04 17.80
N ASP A 47 -11.39 -19.80 18.16
CA ASP A 47 -11.64 -21.16 17.66
C ASP A 47 -11.92 -21.23 16.15
N ASP A 48 -12.17 -20.08 15.53
CA ASP A 48 -12.34 -19.96 14.07
C ASP A 48 -11.01 -20.17 13.31
N PHE A 49 -9.89 -20.16 14.04
CA PHE A 49 -8.55 -20.10 13.48
C PHE A 49 -7.58 -21.11 14.08
N GLU A 50 -6.71 -21.66 13.23
CA GLU A 50 -5.52 -22.41 13.61
C GLU A 50 -4.29 -21.49 13.46
N VAL A 51 -3.63 -21.19 14.57
CA VAL A 51 -2.39 -20.38 14.58
C VAL A 51 -1.19 -21.29 14.38
N GLY A 52 -0.31 -20.89 13.47
CA GLY A 52 0.93 -21.59 13.14
C GLY A 52 2.17 -20.86 13.63
N ARG A 53 3.23 -20.92 12.81
CA ARG A 53 4.57 -20.43 13.16
C ARG A 53 4.64 -18.90 13.13
N LEU A 54 5.44 -18.33 14.05
CA LEU A 54 5.92 -16.94 13.96
C LEU A 54 6.76 -16.73 12.68
N VAL A 55 6.31 -15.82 11.82
CA VAL A 55 6.98 -15.41 10.58
C VAL A 55 8.02 -14.34 10.86
N GLY A 56 7.69 -13.39 11.73
CA GLY A 56 8.56 -12.27 12.06
C GLY A 56 7.86 -11.25 12.93
N SER A 57 8.50 -10.10 13.10
CA SER A 57 7.93 -8.96 13.78
C SER A 57 8.42 -7.69 13.12
N TYR A 58 7.59 -6.67 13.08
CA TYR A 58 8.02 -5.33 12.69
C TYR A 58 7.37 -4.32 13.64
N GLY A 59 8.11 -3.28 13.98
CA GLY A 59 7.52 -2.11 14.62
C GLY A 59 6.96 -1.19 13.56
N PHE A 60 6.01 -0.34 13.93
CA PHE A 60 5.83 0.89 13.20
C PHE A 60 7.02 1.79 13.56
N MET A 61 8.01 1.83 12.69
CA MET A 61 8.75 3.08 12.54
C MET A 61 7.78 4.07 11.91
N ASN A 62 8.00 5.37 11.97
CA ASN A 62 7.32 6.28 11.07
C ASN A 62 7.57 5.77 9.65
N ILE A 63 6.57 5.09 9.07
CA ILE A 63 6.73 4.28 7.85
C ILE A 63 6.67 5.25 6.67
N THR A 64 7.67 6.11 6.57
CA THR A 64 8.43 6.23 5.34
C THR A 64 9.56 5.22 5.45
N SER A 65 9.24 3.91 5.39
CA SER A 65 10.25 2.85 5.52
C SER A 65 11.11 2.78 4.26
N TYR A 66 12.04 3.71 4.18
CA TYR A 66 13.25 3.62 3.40
C TYR A 66 14.38 3.18 4.33
N SER A 67 14.34 1.91 4.73
CA SER A 67 15.37 1.37 5.62
C SER A 67 16.69 1.21 4.88
N THR A 68 17.74 1.79 5.44
CA THR A 68 19.15 1.58 5.11
C THR A 68 19.48 0.09 5.28
N MET A 69 20.04 -0.55 4.25
CA MET A 69 20.75 -1.81 4.48
C MET A 69 21.92 -1.52 5.42
N GLN A 70 21.93 -2.10 6.62
CA GLN A 70 23.09 -2.06 7.52
C GLN A 70 24.25 -2.83 6.87
N ALA A 71 25.04 -2.12 6.06
CA ALA A 71 26.43 -2.46 5.79
C ALA A 71 27.27 -1.59 6.71
N GLY A 72 27.93 -2.22 7.68
CA GLY A 72 28.64 -1.51 8.75
C GLY A 72 29.70 -0.55 8.21
N ARG A 73 29.66 0.69 8.68
CA ARG A 73 30.80 1.49 9.16
C ARG A 73 30.31 2.82 9.70
N ASP A 74 30.99 3.25 10.75
CA ASP A 74 30.78 4.48 11.51
C ASP A 74 30.71 5.70 10.59
N ALA A 75 29.65 6.48 10.73
CA ALA A 75 29.62 7.85 10.26
C ALA A 75 28.72 8.65 11.22
N ASP A 76 29.37 9.44 12.06
CA ASP A 76 28.76 10.48 12.89
C ASP A 76 27.95 11.42 12.01
N PHE A 77 26.65 11.54 12.26
CA PHE A 77 25.80 12.55 11.62
C PHE A 77 25.01 13.31 12.67
N SER A 78 25.04 14.64 12.54
CA SER A 78 24.39 15.61 13.41
C SER A 78 22.87 15.52 13.33
N SER A 79 22.23 15.57 14.50
CA SER A 79 20.79 15.40 14.74
C SER A 79 19.86 16.41 14.06
N GLU A 80 20.37 17.53 13.52
CA GLU A 80 19.53 18.66 13.07
C GLU A 80 19.00 18.53 11.63
N ASP A 81 19.64 17.74 10.76
CA ASP A 81 19.16 17.55 9.37
C ASP A 81 18.06 16.47 9.23
N VAL A 82 17.81 15.71 10.31
CA VAL A 82 16.83 14.62 10.35
C VAL A 82 15.40 15.15 10.56
N GLU A 83 15.24 16.37 11.09
CA GLU A 83 13.92 16.94 11.42
C GLU A 83 13.07 17.36 10.21
N ARG A 84 13.63 17.36 9.00
CA ARG A 84 12.88 17.64 7.75
C ARG A 84 12.30 16.40 7.07
N LEU A 85 12.67 15.20 7.52
CA LEU A 85 12.09 13.95 7.01
C LEU A 85 10.69 13.78 7.61
N ARG A 86 9.70 13.52 6.76
CA ARG A 86 8.27 13.48 7.12
C ARG A 86 8.00 12.54 8.30
N VAL A 87 7.95 13.10 9.50
CA VAL A 87 7.56 12.42 10.73
C VAL A 87 6.03 12.44 10.79
N GLN A 88 5.40 11.27 10.72
CA GLN A 88 4.13 11.07 11.40
C GLN A 88 4.50 10.94 12.88
N ASP A 89 3.99 11.78 13.78
CA ASP A 89 4.44 11.75 15.18
C ASP A 89 3.85 10.56 15.94
N VAL A 90 4.32 9.35 15.65
CA VAL A 90 4.29 8.23 16.60
C VAL A 90 5.74 7.97 16.98
N GLY A 91 6.02 7.96 18.28
CA GLY A 91 7.37 7.78 18.80
C GLY A 91 8.00 6.51 18.24
N GLU A 92 9.26 6.62 17.80
CA GLU A 92 10.04 5.49 17.31
C GLU A 92 9.98 4.31 18.31
N GLY A 93 9.39 3.18 17.91
CA GLY A 93 9.52 1.92 18.61
C GLY A 93 8.53 1.58 19.74
N SER A 94 7.39 2.27 19.90
CA SER A 94 6.44 1.93 20.97
C SER A 94 5.65 0.63 20.72
N VAL A 95 5.27 0.33 19.48
CA VAL A 95 4.40 -0.82 19.14
C VAL A 95 5.12 -1.82 18.24
N LYS A 96 5.38 -3.03 18.77
CA LYS A 96 5.96 -4.15 18.03
C LYS A 96 4.89 -5.16 17.61
N ILE A 97 4.52 -5.18 16.33
CA ILE A 97 3.61 -6.18 15.76
C ILE A 97 4.37 -7.48 15.52
N ARG A 98 3.75 -8.61 15.86
CA ARG A 98 4.21 -9.94 15.46
C ARG A 98 3.35 -10.50 14.34
N LEU A 99 3.98 -11.22 13.43
CA LEU A 99 3.33 -11.88 12.30
C LEU A 99 3.34 -13.39 12.49
N TYR A 100 2.18 -14.04 12.41
CA TYR A 100 2.06 -15.49 12.47
C TYR A 100 1.36 -16.03 11.22
N GLU A 101 1.82 -17.16 10.70
CA GLU A 101 1.03 -17.91 9.73
C GLU A 101 -0.15 -18.57 10.44
N GLY A 102 -1.21 -18.85 9.70
CA GLY A 102 -2.23 -19.78 10.16
C GLY A 102 -3.28 -20.06 9.11
N ARG A 103 -4.41 -20.62 9.54
CA ARG A 103 -5.51 -21.04 8.67
C ARG A 103 -6.86 -20.86 9.33
N VAL A 104 -7.90 -20.76 8.52
CA VAL A 104 -9.29 -20.86 9.00
C VAL A 104 -9.59 -22.32 9.35
N ALA A 105 -10.01 -22.57 10.60
CA ALA A 105 -10.24 -23.90 11.14
C ALA A 105 -11.63 -24.48 10.79
N GLN A 106 -12.63 -23.60 10.71
CA GLN A 106 -14.04 -23.98 10.57
C GLN A 106 -14.85 -23.04 9.68
N GLY A 107 -16.06 -23.46 9.32
CA GLY A 107 -16.96 -22.69 8.46
C GLY A 107 -16.63 -22.79 6.96
N PRO A 108 -17.29 -21.96 6.12
CA PRO A 108 -17.21 -22.05 4.66
C PRO A 108 -15.82 -21.71 4.10
N PHE A 109 -14.98 -21.04 4.89
CA PHE A 109 -13.61 -20.66 4.50
C PHE A 109 -12.55 -21.61 5.05
N LYS A 110 -12.93 -22.78 5.60
CA LYS A 110 -12.00 -23.75 6.18
C LYS A 110 -10.82 -24.05 5.23
N GLY A 111 -9.61 -24.02 5.79
CA GLY A 111 -8.35 -24.26 5.07
C GLY A 111 -7.74 -23.03 4.38
N THR A 112 -8.48 -21.91 4.32
CA THR A 112 -7.95 -20.62 3.80
C THR A 112 -6.73 -20.21 4.62
N ARG A 113 -5.64 -19.85 3.94
CA ARG A 113 -4.41 -19.39 4.59
C ARG A 113 -4.58 -17.98 5.10
N VAL A 114 -4.07 -17.74 6.30
CA VAL A 114 -4.15 -16.48 7.02
C VAL A 114 -2.76 -16.01 7.41
N MET A 115 -2.55 -14.70 7.40
CA MET A 115 -1.46 -14.02 8.08
C MET A 115 -2.06 -13.25 9.24
N PHE A 116 -1.65 -13.58 10.46
CA PHE A 116 -2.05 -12.85 11.65
C PHE A 116 -1.12 -11.67 11.87
N LYS A 117 -1.70 -10.49 12.08
CA LYS A 117 -1.02 -9.37 12.71
C LYS A 117 -1.43 -9.32 14.18
N VAL A 118 -0.45 -9.42 15.06
CA VAL A 118 -0.66 -9.46 16.50
C VAL A 118 -0.15 -8.18 17.12
N TYR A 119 -1.08 -7.36 17.55
CA TYR A 119 -0.82 -6.13 18.30
C TYR A 119 -0.65 -6.47 19.78
N PRO A 120 0.39 -5.95 20.44
CA PRO A 120 0.56 -6.12 21.88
C PRO A 120 -0.59 -5.45 22.62
N GLY A 121 -1.11 -6.09 23.68
CA GLY A 121 -2.15 -5.47 24.50
C GLY A 121 -1.66 -4.25 25.27
N GLN A 122 -2.59 -3.46 25.80
CA GLN A 122 -2.34 -2.18 26.46
C GLN A 122 -1.19 -2.17 27.48
N ARG A 123 -1.01 -3.27 28.24
CA ARG A 123 0.06 -3.40 29.25
C ARG A 123 1.47 -3.37 28.67
N THR A 124 1.64 -3.79 27.42
CA THR A 124 2.94 -3.90 26.75
C THR A 124 3.08 -2.91 25.61
N GLY A 125 2.00 -2.64 24.87
CA GLY A 125 1.98 -1.74 23.72
C GLY A 125 1.44 -0.33 23.99
N GLY A 126 0.98 -0.07 25.21
CA GLY A 126 0.31 1.19 25.55
C GLY A 126 -1.04 1.37 24.83
N ILE A 127 -1.61 2.57 24.96
CA ILE A 127 -2.87 2.95 24.29
C ILE A 127 -2.69 3.00 22.77
N GLU A 128 -1.47 3.27 22.30
CA GLU A 128 -1.16 3.36 20.88
C GLU A 128 -1.39 2.02 20.16
N ALA A 129 -0.92 0.90 20.72
CA ALA A 129 -1.12 -0.41 20.09
C ALA A 129 -2.60 -0.75 19.90
N ASP A 130 -3.44 -0.44 20.89
CA ASP A 130 -4.87 -0.71 20.80
C ASP A 130 -5.55 0.21 19.79
N MET A 131 -5.17 1.48 19.76
CA MET A 131 -5.66 2.45 18.79
C MET A 131 -5.31 2.04 17.35
N MET A 132 -4.08 1.57 17.13
CA MET A 132 -3.62 1.11 15.81
C MET A 132 -4.36 -0.15 15.34
N ALA A 133 -4.51 -1.14 16.24
CA ALA A 133 -5.25 -2.36 15.95
C ALA A 133 -6.73 -2.05 15.64
N ALA A 134 -7.37 -1.23 16.46
CA ALA A 134 -8.75 -0.81 16.26
C ALA A 134 -8.92 -0.01 14.95
N ASN A 135 -7.97 0.88 14.63
CA ASN A 135 -8.03 1.66 13.40
C ASN A 135 -7.85 0.78 12.15
N GLU A 136 -6.92 -0.18 12.17
CA GLU A 136 -6.76 -1.13 11.06
C GLU A 136 -8.01 -1.99 10.88
N LEU A 137 -8.55 -2.54 11.97
CA LEU A 137 -9.79 -3.33 11.97
C LEU A 137 -10.97 -2.53 11.39
N ASN A 138 -11.18 -1.31 11.89
CA ASN A 138 -12.28 -0.45 11.47
C ASN A 138 -12.15 -0.05 9.99
N THR A 139 -10.93 0.28 9.55
CA THR A 139 -10.68 0.66 8.17
C THR A 139 -10.99 -0.49 7.22
N HIS A 140 -10.51 -1.70 7.50
CA HIS A 140 -10.82 -2.87 6.67
C HIS A 140 -12.30 -3.23 6.70
N SER A 141 -12.93 -3.21 7.89
CA SER A 141 -14.37 -3.46 8.04
C SER A 141 -15.19 -2.48 7.19
N PHE A 142 -14.83 -1.19 7.21
CA PHE A 142 -15.48 -0.16 6.40
C PHE A 142 -15.27 -0.37 4.89
N LEU A 143 -14.02 -0.58 4.45
CA LEU A 143 -13.69 -0.77 3.04
C LEU A 143 -14.28 -2.06 2.44
N GLN A 144 -14.56 -3.06 3.28
CA GLN A 144 -15.14 -4.36 2.91
C GLN A 144 -16.64 -4.49 3.23
N SER A 145 -17.29 -3.40 3.67
CA SER A 145 -18.68 -3.41 4.13
C SER A 145 -19.68 -3.81 3.04
N ASN A 146 -19.35 -3.58 1.77
CA ASN A 146 -20.14 -4.00 0.61
C ASN A 146 -19.50 -5.23 -0.08
N PRO A 147 -20.05 -6.44 0.12
CA PRO A 147 -19.60 -7.67 -0.53
C PRO A 147 -19.48 -7.64 -2.06
N MET A 148 -20.30 -6.81 -2.72
CA MET A 148 -20.36 -6.75 -4.18
C MET A 148 -19.29 -5.83 -4.78
N ASP A 149 -18.54 -5.15 -3.92
CA ASP A 149 -17.66 -4.04 -4.30
C ASP A 149 -16.37 -4.08 -3.47
N VAL A 150 -15.80 -5.28 -3.26
CA VAL A 150 -14.53 -5.42 -2.54
C VAL A 150 -13.37 -5.20 -3.51
N CYS A 151 -12.50 -4.24 -3.20
CA CYS A 151 -11.32 -3.96 -4.02
C CYS A 151 -10.32 -5.15 -3.98
N PRO A 152 -9.95 -5.75 -5.12
CA PRO A 152 -8.96 -6.82 -5.14
C PRO A 152 -7.55 -6.32 -4.80
N ASN A 153 -7.31 -5.01 -4.89
CA ASN A 153 -6.03 -4.35 -4.63
C ASN A 153 -5.86 -3.85 -3.18
N ILE A 154 -6.73 -4.30 -2.27
CA ILE A 154 -6.60 -4.06 -0.83
C ILE A 154 -6.61 -5.44 -0.15
N GLN A 155 -5.73 -5.62 0.83
CA GLN A 155 -5.63 -6.87 1.58
C GLN A 155 -6.97 -7.17 2.29
N ILE A 156 -7.40 -8.43 2.25
CA ILE A 156 -8.70 -8.82 2.81
C ILE A 156 -8.54 -9.24 4.28
N LEU A 157 -9.25 -8.55 5.16
CA LEU A 157 -9.45 -8.94 6.54
C LEU A 157 -10.57 -10.00 6.62
N LEU A 158 -10.26 -11.16 7.20
CA LEU A 158 -11.22 -12.24 7.43
C LEU A 158 -11.87 -12.16 8.81
N GLY A 159 -11.19 -11.55 9.78
CA GLY A 159 -11.65 -11.48 11.15
C GLY A 159 -10.59 -10.97 12.10
N GLY A 160 -10.90 -11.02 13.39
CA GLY A 160 -9.96 -10.72 14.44
C GLY A 160 -10.54 -11.02 15.81
N PHE A 161 -9.68 -11.29 16.78
CA PHE A 161 -10.06 -11.62 18.15
C PHE A 161 -9.08 -11.02 19.14
N GLU A 162 -9.54 -10.86 20.39
CA GLU A 162 -8.72 -10.44 21.51
C GLU A 162 -8.43 -11.65 22.41
N THR A 163 -7.19 -11.77 22.90
CA THR A 163 -6.83 -12.81 23.87
C THR A 163 -7.09 -12.35 25.29
N THR A 164 -7.03 -13.28 26.25
CA THR A 164 -7.11 -12.96 27.69
C THR A 164 -5.96 -12.07 28.18
N THR A 165 -4.86 -12.00 27.42
CA THR A 165 -3.73 -11.10 27.69
C THR A 165 -3.93 -9.69 27.13
N GLY A 166 -5.05 -9.45 26.43
CA GLY A 166 -5.37 -8.18 25.77
C GLY A 166 -4.71 -8.00 24.41
N GLU A 167 -4.05 -9.02 23.86
CA GLU A 167 -3.45 -8.92 22.52
C GLU A 167 -4.55 -8.95 21.47
N GLN A 168 -4.45 -8.08 20.47
CA GLN A 168 -5.39 -8.03 19.37
C GLN A 168 -4.81 -8.75 18.15
N TRP A 169 -5.50 -9.78 17.71
CA TRP A 169 -5.10 -10.65 16.61
C TRP A 169 -5.98 -10.37 15.41
N LEU A 170 -5.42 -9.77 14.36
CA LEU A 170 -6.13 -9.50 13.11
C LEU A 170 -5.74 -10.54 12.06
N ALA A 171 -6.74 -11.20 11.48
CA ALA A 171 -6.59 -12.30 10.53
C ALA A 171 -6.76 -11.82 9.09
N PHE A 172 -5.66 -11.70 8.34
CA PHE A 172 -5.70 -11.31 6.92
C PHE A 172 -5.57 -12.51 6.01
N ARG A 173 -6.32 -12.54 4.91
CA ARG A 173 -6.17 -13.56 3.87
C ARG A 173 -4.76 -13.49 3.28
N ASN A 174 -4.07 -14.64 3.27
CA ASN A 174 -2.69 -14.73 2.80
C ASN A 174 -2.65 -15.04 1.29
N ASP A 175 -2.89 -14.01 0.48
CA ASP A 175 -2.89 -14.07 -0.99
C ASP A 175 -1.50 -13.86 -1.62
N GLY A 176 -0.52 -13.43 -0.83
CA GLY A 176 0.84 -13.14 -1.30
C GLY A 176 1.86 -13.14 -0.18
N LYS A 177 3.07 -13.60 -0.48
CA LYS A 177 4.17 -13.75 0.48
C LYS A 177 5.26 -12.71 0.32
N TYR A 178 5.28 -12.01 -0.81
CA TYR A 178 6.33 -11.05 -1.15
C TYR A 178 5.77 -9.64 -1.04
N SER A 179 6.63 -8.69 -0.71
CA SER A 179 6.34 -7.27 -0.84
C SER A 179 6.92 -6.71 -2.14
N ALA A 180 6.52 -5.49 -2.50
CA ALA A 180 7.17 -4.76 -3.59
C ALA A 180 8.66 -4.46 -3.27
N ALA A 181 9.02 -4.31 -1.99
CA ALA A 181 10.41 -4.24 -1.53
C ALA A 181 11.19 -5.53 -1.83
N ASP A 182 10.61 -6.69 -1.52
CA ASP A 182 11.23 -8.00 -1.78
C ASP A 182 11.45 -8.20 -3.29
N TYR A 183 10.44 -7.85 -4.10
CA TYR A 183 10.57 -7.89 -5.55
C TYR A 183 11.73 -7.02 -6.04
N ALA A 184 11.76 -5.74 -5.64
CA ALA A 184 12.77 -4.80 -6.09
C ALA A 184 14.19 -5.26 -5.68
N LYS A 185 14.35 -5.73 -4.44
CA LYS A 185 15.60 -6.32 -3.94
C LYS A 185 16.05 -7.52 -4.76
N VAL A 186 15.17 -8.48 -5.01
CA VAL A 186 15.50 -9.67 -5.81
C VAL A 186 15.93 -9.29 -7.23
N LYS A 187 15.33 -8.24 -7.80
CA LYS A 187 15.68 -7.77 -9.14
C LYS A 187 17.00 -7.01 -9.19
N SER A 188 17.26 -6.12 -8.24
CA SER A 188 18.53 -5.39 -8.18
C SER A 188 19.72 -6.32 -7.91
N GLU A 189 19.57 -7.28 -6.99
CA GLU A 189 20.58 -8.32 -6.74
C GLU A 189 20.81 -9.20 -7.98
N GLY A 190 19.76 -9.46 -8.76
CA GLY A 190 19.85 -10.17 -10.02
C GLY A 190 20.72 -9.43 -11.04
N ILE A 191 20.60 -8.10 -11.14
CA ILE A 191 21.42 -7.27 -12.04
C ILE A 191 22.89 -7.32 -11.62
N SER A 192 23.17 -7.11 -10.33
CA SER A 192 24.56 -7.14 -9.82
C SER A 192 25.22 -8.50 -10.07
N LYS A 193 24.47 -9.61 -9.91
CA LYS A 193 24.96 -10.96 -10.24
C LYS A 193 25.21 -11.13 -11.74
N ASP A 194 24.35 -10.60 -12.59
CA ASP A 194 24.50 -10.70 -14.04
C ASP A 194 25.74 -9.91 -14.54
N GLN A 195 26.03 -8.75 -13.96
CA GLN A 195 27.24 -7.98 -14.27
C GLN A 195 28.51 -8.62 -13.73
N ALA A 196 28.48 -9.20 -12.53
CA ALA A 196 29.63 -9.91 -11.95
C ALA A 196 30.07 -11.13 -12.79
N LEU A 197 29.14 -11.70 -13.58
CA LEU A 197 29.42 -12.79 -14.52
C LEU A 197 30.03 -12.31 -15.85
N GLY A 198 30.17 -11.00 -16.06
CA GLY A 198 30.81 -10.40 -17.24
C GLY A 198 30.14 -10.74 -18.57
N GLU A 199 30.90 -10.61 -19.68
CA GLU A 199 30.42 -10.87 -21.05
C GLU A 199 29.95 -12.33 -21.29
N GLN A 200 30.27 -13.27 -20.39
CA GLN A 200 29.95 -14.69 -20.55
C GLN A 200 28.44 -15.01 -20.55
N LYS A 201 27.58 -14.07 -20.14
CA LYS A 201 26.12 -14.26 -20.09
C LYS A 201 25.35 -13.50 -21.18
N PHE A 202 25.99 -12.54 -21.85
CA PHE A 202 25.34 -11.62 -22.79
C PHE A 202 25.41 -12.07 -24.26
N TRP A 203 25.48 -13.39 -24.50
CA TRP A 203 25.57 -13.91 -25.87
C TRP A 203 24.27 -13.73 -26.69
N ASN A 204 23.13 -13.42 -26.04
CA ASN A 204 21.84 -13.21 -26.70
C ASN A 204 21.17 -11.86 -26.31
N PRO A 205 21.41 -10.79 -27.08
CA PRO A 205 20.79 -9.47 -26.87
C PRO A 205 19.25 -9.50 -26.83
N TYR A 206 18.62 -10.36 -27.62
CA TYR A 206 17.15 -10.49 -27.67
C TYR A 206 16.56 -10.96 -26.35
N GLU A 207 17.26 -11.83 -25.62
CA GLU A 207 16.80 -12.28 -24.31
C GLU A 207 16.86 -11.17 -23.26
N GLN A 208 17.85 -10.28 -23.35
CA GLN A 208 17.99 -9.14 -22.43
C GLN A 208 16.89 -8.12 -22.66
N GLU A 209 16.62 -7.74 -23.90
CA GLU A 209 15.52 -6.83 -24.24
C GLU A 209 14.17 -7.40 -23.79
N LEU A 210 13.91 -8.70 -24.01
CA LEU A 210 12.69 -9.35 -23.55
C LEU A 210 12.58 -9.38 -22.01
N LYS A 211 13.68 -9.57 -21.29
CA LYS A 211 13.70 -9.51 -19.81
C LYS A 211 13.35 -8.10 -19.33
N ILE A 212 13.98 -7.08 -19.91
CA ILE A 212 13.71 -5.67 -19.56
C ILE A 212 12.26 -5.31 -19.91
N LYS A 213 11.76 -5.68 -21.08
CA LYS A 213 10.36 -5.46 -21.46
C LYS A 213 9.39 -6.10 -20.45
N ARG A 214 9.62 -7.34 -20.03
CA ARG A 214 8.80 -8.01 -19.01
C ARG A 214 8.86 -7.29 -17.66
N ARG A 215 10.04 -6.81 -17.26
CA ARG A 215 10.21 -6.02 -16.03
C ARG A 215 9.39 -4.74 -16.08
N ARG A 216 9.44 -3.99 -17.18
CA ARG A 216 8.66 -2.76 -17.39
C ARG A 216 7.15 -3.04 -17.29
N ILE A 217 6.66 -4.08 -17.96
CA ILE A 217 5.25 -4.52 -17.87
C ILE A 217 4.86 -4.87 -16.43
N PHE A 218 5.72 -5.62 -15.74
CA PHE A 218 5.47 -6.03 -14.35
C PHE A 218 5.40 -4.83 -13.41
N VAL A 219 6.35 -3.89 -13.51
CA VAL A 219 6.38 -2.67 -12.70
C VAL A 219 5.18 -1.77 -12.98
N ILE A 220 4.81 -1.54 -14.25
CA ILE A 220 3.62 -0.76 -14.58
C ILE A 220 2.37 -1.43 -13.99
N LYS A 221 2.23 -2.75 -14.11
CA LYS A 221 1.09 -3.45 -13.53
C LYS A 221 1.07 -3.40 -12.00
N LEU A 222 2.24 -3.44 -11.36
CA LEU A 222 2.38 -3.25 -9.93
C LEU A 222 1.84 -1.87 -9.53
N LEU A 223 2.34 -0.81 -10.17
CA LEU A 223 1.92 0.58 -9.91
C LEU A 223 0.42 0.76 -10.14
N ARG A 224 -0.13 0.28 -11.26
CA ARG A 224 -1.56 0.35 -11.56
C ARG A 224 -2.40 -0.31 -10.47
N GLY A 225 -2.00 -1.50 -10.01
CA GLY A 225 -2.72 -2.22 -8.96
C GLY A 225 -2.72 -1.44 -7.64
N THR A 226 -1.55 -0.95 -7.22
CA THR A 226 -1.41 -0.12 -6.03
C THR A 226 -2.29 1.13 -6.11
N LEU A 227 -2.26 1.85 -7.24
CA LEU A 227 -3.07 3.08 -7.38
C LEU A 227 -4.56 2.79 -7.56
N SER A 228 -4.94 1.62 -8.07
CA SER A 228 -6.34 1.18 -8.09
C SER A 228 -6.85 0.98 -6.66
N GLY A 229 -6.04 0.41 -5.78
CA GLY A 229 -6.33 0.33 -4.35
C GLY A 229 -6.44 1.71 -3.70
N LEU A 230 -5.51 2.62 -4.01
CA LEU A 230 -5.50 3.96 -3.44
C LEU A 230 -6.72 4.80 -3.89
N ALA A 231 -7.04 4.77 -5.19
CA ALA A 231 -8.25 5.38 -5.75
C ALA A 231 -9.52 4.83 -5.07
N TYR A 232 -9.58 3.52 -4.84
CA TYR A 232 -10.70 2.91 -4.14
C TYR A 232 -10.86 3.44 -2.70
N MET A 233 -9.76 3.66 -1.98
CA MET A 233 -9.75 4.26 -0.65
C MET A 233 -10.18 5.73 -0.69
N HIS A 234 -9.60 6.54 -1.60
CA HIS A 234 -9.90 7.96 -1.75
C HIS A 234 -11.38 8.22 -2.09
N ASN A 235 -11.97 7.38 -2.94
CA ASN A 235 -13.41 7.42 -3.28
C ASN A 235 -14.33 7.08 -2.11
N ARG A 236 -13.79 6.55 -1.02
CA ARG A 236 -14.52 6.20 0.22
C ARG A 236 -14.07 7.05 1.41
N ASP A 237 -13.47 8.21 1.14
CA ASP A 237 -12.99 9.13 2.16
C ASP A 237 -12.01 8.47 3.14
N ARG A 238 -11.15 7.57 2.63
CA ARG A 238 -10.07 6.95 3.39
C ARG A 238 -8.71 7.28 2.78
N LEU A 239 -7.77 7.66 3.61
CA LEU A 239 -6.35 7.82 3.26
C LEU A 239 -5.54 6.60 3.69
N HIS A 240 -4.40 6.34 3.05
CA HIS A 240 -3.47 5.28 3.45
C HIS A 240 -2.42 5.76 4.46
N GLN A 241 -1.77 6.90 4.23
CA GLN A 241 -0.84 7.58 5.15
C GLN A 241 0.41 6.78 5.59
N SER A 242 0.81 5.80 4.80
CA SER A 242 1.91 4.88 5.12
C SER A 242 2.32 4.10 3.87
N LEU A 243 2.24 4.75 2.70
CA LEU A 243 2.52 4.10 1.43
C LEU A 243 4.03 3.94 1.24
N GLY A 244 4.45 2.71 1.00
CA GLY A 244 5.83 2.40 0.68
C GLY A 244 6.00 1.01 0.07
N PRO A 245 7.22 0.62 -0.30
CA PRO A 245 7.46 -0.66 -0.96
C PRO A 245 7.07 -1.87 -0.10
N ALA A 246 7.12 -1.72 1.23
CA ALA A 246 6.71 -2.76 2.17
C ALA A 246 5.19 -2.82 2.40
N SER A 247 4.43 -1.77 2.09
CA SER A 247 2.96 -1.75 2.28
C SER A 247 2.19 -2.32 1.08
N VAL A 248 2.89 -2.84 0.07
CA VAL A 248 2.30 -3.51 -1.10
C VAL A 248 2.67 -4.98 -1.12
N VAL A 249 1.68 -5.87 -0.95
CA VAL A 249 1.83 -7.33 -1.04
C VAL A 249 1.64 -7.79 -2.48
N LEU A 250 2.47 -8.75 -2.89
CA LEU A 250 2.45 -9.36 -4.22
C LEU A 250 2.20 -10.87 -4.10
N ASN A 251 1.27 -11.37 -4.91
CA ASN A 251 0.99 -12.79 -5.05
C ASN A 251 2.07 -13.55 -5.86
N THR A 252 2.82 -12.85 -6.71
CA THR A 252 3.95 -13.40 -7.48
C THR A 252 5.01 -12.32 -7.73
N THR A 253 6.28 -12.73 -7.82
CA THR A 253 7.41 -11.89 -8.25
C THR A 253 7.96 -12.30 -9.62
N ALA A 254 7.31 -13.28 -10.26
CA ALA A 254 7.70 -13.78 -11.56
C ALA A 254 7.20 -12.83 -12.66
N GLU A 255 8.13 -12.10 -13.30
CA GLU A 255 7.80 -11.12 -14.36
C GLU A 255 7.08 -11.73 -15.57
N ARG A 256 7.24 -13.05 -15.81
CA ARG A 256 6.50 -13.79 -16.85
C ARG A 256 5.02 -13.98 -16.52
N GLU A 257 4.66 -13.91 -15.25
CA GLU A 257 3.31 -14.08 -14.73
C GLU A 257 2.64 -12.74 -14.44
N ALA A 258 3.16 -11.63 -15.00
CA ALA A 258 2.61 -10.30 -14.78
C ALA A 258 1.08 -10.26 -15.02
N VAL A 259 0.54 -11.02 -15.98
CA VAL A 259 -0.91 -11.13 -16.22
C VAL A 259 -1.73 -11.59 -14.99
N TYR A 260 -1.13 -12.33 -14.07
CA TYR A 260 -1.75 -12.80 -12.82
C TYR A 260 -1.37 -11.96 -11.59
N LEU A 261 -0.51 -10.95 -11.75
CA LEU A 261 -0.12 -10.07 -10.64
C LEU A 261 -1.33 -9.29 -10.10
N ILE A 262 -1.56 -9.39 -8.80
CA ILE A 262 -2.56 -8.61 -8.06
C ILE A 262 -1.84 -7.96 -6.87
N PRO A 263 -1.38 -6.71 -7.02
CA PRO A 263 -0.78 -5.95 -5.92
C PRO A 263 -1.86 -5.56 -4.92
N GLN A 264 -1.60 -5.72 -3.62
CA GLN A 264 -2.54 -5.43 -2.56
C GLN A 264 -1.95 -4.47 -1.53
N LEU A 265 -2.61 -3.34 -1.30
CA LEU A 265 -2.31 -2.44 -0.20
C LEU A 265 -2.60 -3.11 1.15
N ARG A 266 -1.72 -2.89 2.12
CA ARG A 266 -1.84 -3.36 3.51
C ARG A 266 -1.34 -2.29 4.48
N ASP A 267 -1.35 -2.61 5.77
CA ASP A 267 -0.84 -1.73 6.84
C ASP A 267 -1.71 -0.48 7.02
N LEU A 268 -3.02 -0.69 7.11
CA LEU A 268 -4.02 0.38 7.22
C LEU A 268 -4.20 0.92 8.67
N ALA A 269 -3.26 0.62 9.57
CA ALA A 269 -3.28 1.07 10.96
C ALA A 269 -3.16 2.60 11.09
N PHE A 270 -2.57 3.27 10.10
CA PHE A 270 -2.45 4.72 10.01
C PHE A 270 -3.52 5.36 9.12
N SER A 271 -4.47 4.59 8.60
CA SER A 271 -5.50 5.12 7.71
C SER A 271 -6.33 6.20 8.40
N VAL A 272 -6.66 7.26 7.67
CA VAL A 272 -7.41 8.41 8.20
C VAL A 272 -8.74 8.54 7.47
N ASP A 273 -9.82 8.75 8.24
CA ASP A 273 -11.15 9.11 7.76
C ASP A 273 -11.20 10.61 7.44
N ILE A 274 -11.45 10.93 6.18
CA ILE A 274 -11.55 12.31 5.68
C ILE A 274 -12.97 12.70 5.28
N SER A 275 -13.98 11.97 5.77
CA SER A 275 -15.36 12.39 5.64
C SER A 275 -15.56 13.72 6.39
N TYR A 276 -16.48 14.56 5.90
CA TYR A 276 -16.74 15.87 6.53
C TYR A 276 -17.13 15.74 8.01
N GLY A 277 -17.83 14.67 8.39
CA GLY A 277 -18.16 14.40 9.80
C GLY A 277 -16.93 14.14 10.66
N SER A 278 -15.97 13.36 10.15
CA SER A 278 -14.70 13.09 10.83
C SER A 278 -13.85 14.36 10.98
N LEU A 279 -13.71 15.14 9.89
CA LEU A 279 -12.88 16.34 9.88
C LEU A 279 -13.38 17.46 10.80
N ASN A 280 -14.69 17.55 11.02
CA ASN A 280 -15.31 18.54 11.90
C ASN A 280 -15.16 18.21 13.39
N ASN A 281 -15.05 16.92 13.74
CA ASN A 281 -14.99 16.47 15.14
C ASN A 281 -13.58 16.55 15.75
N GLY A 282 -12.60 17.08 15.01
CA GLY A 282 -11.19 17.07 15.39
C GLY A 282 -10.57 15.70 15.12
N GLY A 283 -9.37 15.71 14.51
CA GLY A 283 -8.63 14.47 14.22
C GLY A 283 -8.26 13.70 15.51
N GLY A 284 -8.14 12.39 15.41
CA GLY A 284 -7.55 11.56 16.46
C GLY A 284 -6.02 11.58 16.41
N ALA A 285 -5.36 11.10 17.47
CA ALA A 285 -3.90 11.12 17.63
C ALA A 285 -3.12 10.57 16.41
N VAL A 286 -3.65 9.54 15.74
CA VAL A 286 -3.08 8.95 14.50
C VAL A 286 -2.94 9.96 13.36
N SER A 287 -3.82 10.97 13.33
CA SER A 287 -3.95 11.97 12.26
C SER A 287 -3.34 13.34 12.61
N ASP A 288 -2.85 13.54 13.83
CA ASP A 288 -2.35 14.84 14.30
C ASP A 288 -1.16 15.33 13.47
N GLY A 289 -0.21 14.45 13.17
CA GLY A 289 0.92 14.76 12.30
C GLY A 289 0.48 15.22 10.90
N LEU A 290 -0.51 14.53 10.31
CA LEU A 290 -1.09 14.91 9.02
C LEU A 290 -1.72 16.30 9.08
N TRP A 291 -2.54 16.58 10.11
CA TRP A 291 -3.23 17.86 10.21
C TRP A 291 -2.33 19.03 10.58
N ARG A 292 -1.22 18.77 11.28
CA ARG A 292 -0.17 19.77 11.47
C ARG A 292 0.49 20.14 10.15
N ARG A 293 0.84 19.14 9.31
CA ARG A 293 1.38 19.39 7.96
C ARG A 293 0.38 20.13 7.07
N ALA A 294 -0.90 19.76 7.13
CA ALA A 294 -1.96 20.43 6.39
C ALA A 294 -2.04 21.92 6.77
N SER A 295 -2.06 22.21 8.07
CA SER A 295 -2.11 23.59 8.58
C SER A 295 -0.87 24.39 8.19
N ALA A 296 0.32 23.78 8.25
CA ALA A 296 1.57 24.42 7.80
C ALA A 296 1.56 24.71 6.29
N ALA A 297 0.88 23.90 5.49
CA ALA A 297 0.67 24.10 4.06
C ALA A 297 -0.50 25.06 3.74
N GLY A 298 -1.12 25.65 4.75
CA GLY A 298 -2.22 26.61 4.61
C GLY A 298 -3.59 25.97 4.34
N ALA A 299 -3.78 24.70 4.68
CA ALA A 299 -5.07 24.00 4.57
C ALA A 299 -5.80 24.00 5.93
N PHE A 300 -6.76 24.90 6.10
CA PHE A 300 -7.42 25.13 7.39
C PHE A 300 -8.87 24.65 7.42
N THR A 301 -9.58 24.76 6.30
CA THR A 301 -10.97 24.31 6.18
C THR A 301 -11.05 22.79 6.03
N PRO A 302 -12.18 22.15 6.37
CA PRO A 302 -12.37 20.71 6.15
C PRO A 302 -12.13 20.29 4.69
N MET A 303 -12.60 21.10 3.73
CA MET A 303 -12.40 20.84 2.31
C MET A 303 -10.92 20.89 1.91
N GLU A 304 -10.18 21.89 2.39
CA GLU A 304 -8.74 22.00 2.13
C GLU A 304 -7.96 20.87 2.80
N LYS A 305 -8.29 20.50 4.05
CA LYS A 305 -7.68 19.37 4.75
C LYS A 305 -7.91 18.05 4.00
N ARG A 306 -9.14 17.83 3.50
CA ARG A 306 -9.47 16.67 2.66
C ARG A 306 -8.59 16.64 1.41
N ALA A 307 -8.50 17.76 0.69
CA ALA A 307 -7.68 17.87 -0.51
C ALA A 307 -6.18 17.67 -0.20
N PHE A 308 -5.69 18.24 0.90
CA PHE A 308 -4.31 18.07 1.36
C PHE A 308 -3.99 16.60 1.66
N GLY A 309 -4.85 15.91 2.41
CA GLY A 309 -4.62 14.51 2.76
C GLY A 309 -4.57 13.58 1.54
N ILE A 310 -5.46 13.79 0.57
CA ILE A 310 -5.41 13.07 -0.72
C ILE A 310 -4.10 13.36 -1.44
N ALA A 311 -3.69 14.64 -1.51
CA ALA A 311 -2.45 15.05 -2.15
C ALA A 311 -1.19 14.56 -1.40
N ASP A 312 -1.27 14.28 -0.10
CA ASP A 312 -0.17 13.71 0.69
C ASP A 312 0.01 12.22 0.40
N ASP A 313 -1.09 11.45 0.32
CA ASP A 313 -1.05 10.06 -0.16
C ASP A 313 -0.47 9.96 -1.59
N ILE A 314 -0.83 10.89 -2.47
CA ILE A 314 -0.31 10.91 -3.86
C ILE A 314 1.19 11.20 -3.90
N TYR A 315 1.68 12.00 -2.96
CA TYR A 315 3.11 12.22 -2.84
C TYR A 315 3.84 10.94 -2.44
N GLU A 316 3.34 10.21 -1.42
CA GLU A 316 3.91 8.93 -1.02
C GLU A 316 3.82 7.89 -2.15
N ALA A 317 2.73 7.91 -2.92
CA ALA A 317 2.59 7.09 -4.12
C ALA A 317 3.62 7.46 -5.21
N GLY A 318 3.96 8.74 -5.35
CA GLY A 318 5.01 9.23 -6.26
C GLY A 318 6.39 8.74 -5.83
N LEU A 319 6.65 8.78 -4.53
CA LEU A 319 7.85 8.24 -3.89
C LEU A 319 7.99 6.71 -4.09
N LEU A 320 6.89 5.97 -3.97
CA LEU A 320 6.83 4.54 -4.32
C LEU A 320 7.04 4.31 -5.83
N PHE A 321 6.46 5.16 -6.68
CA PHE A 321 6.70 5.11 -8.13
C PHE A 321 8.18 5.29 -8.44
N ALA A 322 8.84 6.29 -7.87
CA ALA A 322 10.27 6.49 -8.05
C ALA A 322 11.08 5.26 -7.59
N TYR A 323 10.78 4.71 -6.41
CA TYR A 323 11.41 3.49 -5.92
C TYR A 323 11.30 2.33 -6.92
N LEU A 324 10.11 2.09 -7.47
CA LEU A 324 9.86 1.00 -8.41
C LEU A 324 10.41 1.25 -9.82
N ALA A 325 10.61 2.52 -10.19
CA ALA A 325 11.25 2.89 -11.45
C ALA A 325 12.77 2.74 -11.41
N PHE A 326 13.38 2.89 -10.24
CA PHE A 326 14.84 2.84 -10.08
C PHE A 326 15.35 1.50 -9.55
N VAL A 327 14.91 1.08 -8.37
CA VAL A 327 15.53 -0.06 -7.67
C VAL A 327 15.49 -1.35 -8.49
N PRO A 328 14.37 -1.78 -9.11
CA PRO A 328 14.35 -3.00 -9.91
C PRO A 328 15.19 -2.93 -11.21
N PHE A 329 15.61 -1.74 -11.64
CA PHE A 329 16.36 -1.52 -12.89
C PHE A 329 17.84 -1.22 -12.66
N CYS A 330 18.25 -1.06 -11.41
CA CYS A 330 19.60 -0.72 -11.01
C CYS A 330 20.27 -1.84 -10.20
N GLU A 331 21.59 -1.77 -10.07
CA GLU A 331 22.37 -2.64 -9.21
C GLU A 331 21.97 -2.54 -7.74
N ALA A 332 22.08 -3.64 -7.01
CA ALA A 332 21.86 -3.65 -5.56
C ALA A 332 22.82 -2.67 -4.85
N GLY A 333 22.27 -1.86 -3.97
CA GLY A 333 23.03 -0.87 -3.18
C GLY A 333 23.35 0.43 -3.92
N LEU A 334 23.06 0.56 -5.22
CA LEU A 334 23.25 1.82 -5.94
C LEU A 334 22.26 2.88 -5.46
N THR A 335 21.01 2.48 -5.27
CA THR A 335 19.95 3.35 -4.81
C THR A 335 18.96 2.56 -3.96
N ASP A 336 18.53 3.20 -2.87
CA ASP A 336 17.37 2.82 -2.09
C ASP A 336 16.40 4.00 -2.05
N GLY A 337 15.23 3.80 -1.46
CA GLY A 337 14.24 4.86 -1.49
C GLY A 337 14.56 6.10 -0.64
N LEU A 338 15.45 6.01 0.36
CA LEU A 338 15.88 7.18 1.14
C LEU A 338 16.86 8.00 0.30
N SER A 339 17.75 7.32 -0.41
CA SER A 339 18.66 7.96 -1.36
C SER A 339 17.89 8.66 -2.49
N LEU A 340 16.82 8.04 -3.02
CA LEU A 340 15.95 8.67 -4.03
C LEU A 340 15.19 9.86 -3.47
N GLN A 341 14.63 9.71 -2.27
CA GLN A 341 13.94 10.81 -1.62
C GLN A 341 14.88 12.01 -1.41
N ARG A 342 16.09 11.78 -0.87
CA ARG A 342 17.10 12.83 -0.70
C ARG A 342 17.54 13.44 -2.04
N LEU A 343 17.71 12.61 -3.07
CA LEU A 343 18.06 13.08 -4.41
C LEU A 343 17.00 14.06 -4.93
N PHE A 344 15.74 13.68 -4.91
CA PHE A 344 14.67 14.51 -5.45
C PHE A 344 14.34 15.70 -4.53
N GLU A 345 14.17 15.49 -3.22
CA GLU A 345 13.76 16.53 -2.27
C GLU A 345 14.89 17.50 -1.93
N SER A 346 16.07 16.99 -1.58
CA SER A 346 17.15 17.82 -1.04
C SER A 346 18.09 18.33 -2.12
N THR A 347 18.53 17.44 -3.02
CA THR A 347 19.53 17.80 -4.05
C THR A 347 18.91 18.61 -5.18
N PHE A 348 17.79 18.14 -5.74
CA PHE A 348 17.14 18.77 -6.89
C PHE A 348 15.90 19.59 -6.54
N GLN A 349 15.53 19.68 -5.25
CA GLN A 349 14.41 20.51 -4.79
C GLN A 349 13.11 20.28 -5.57
N LEU A 350 12.86 19.02 -5.91
CA LEU A 350 11.72 18.52 -6.68
C LEU A 350 11.70 18.95 -8.16
N ASP A 351 12.81 19.42 -8.72
CA ASP A 351 13.02 19.54 -10.17
C ASP A 351 13.46 18.19 -10.75
N LEU A 352 12.49 17.42 -11.24
CA LEU A 352 12.76 16.08 -11.74
C LEU A 352 13.35 16.07 -13.15
N TYR A 353 13.28 17.17 -13.89
CA TYR A 353 13.96 17.27 -15.19
C TYR A 353 15.46 17.49 -14.98
N ALA A 354 15.85 18.31 -14.00
CA ALA A 354 17.25 18.40 -13.59
C ALA A 354 17.76 17.06 -13.03
N ALA A 355 16.96 16.37 -12.21
CA ALA A 355 17.30 15.05 -11.70
C ALA A 355 17.46 14.02 -12.83
N ARG A 356 16.61 14.08 -13.87
CA ARG A 356 16.72 13.22 -15.05
C ARG A 356 18.07 13.41 -15.75
N GLU A 357 18.51 14.64 -15.99
CA GLU A 357 19.81 14.89 -16.65
C GLU A 357 20.98 14.34 -15.83
N TYR A 358 20.92 14.48 -14.51
CA TYR A 358 21.90 13.87 -13.61
C TYR A 358 21.89 12.34 -13.71
N CYS A 359 20.72 11.71 -13.67
CA CYS A 359 20.60 10.26 -13.79
C CYS A 359 21.02 9.75 -15.18
N LEU A 360 20.81 10.53 -16.24
CA LEU A 360 21.20 10.19 -17.61
C LEU A 360 22.74 10.17 -17.78
N ALA A 361 23.46 10.95 -16.98
CA ALA A 361 24.91 11.01 -16.99
C ALA A 361 25.59 9.83 -16.25
N ASP A 362 24.83 9.02 -15.49
CA ASP A 362 25.32 7.82 -14.81
C ASP A 362 24.82 6.55 -15.52
N ASP A 363 25.72 5.86 -16.22
CA ASP A 363 25.41 4.64 -16.98
C ASP A 363 24.70 3.57 -16.14
N ARG A 364 24.91 3.55 -14.82
CA ARG A 364 24.30 2.58 -13.90
C ARG A 364 22.82 2.85 -13.64
N LEU A 365 22.35 4.08 -13.92
CA LEU A 365 20.96 4.51 -13.79
C LEU A 365 20.21 4.52 -15.13
N LEU A 366 20.91 4.27 -16.24
CA LEU A 366 20.39 4.45 -17.59
C LEU A 366 19.12 3.64 -17.88
N GLU A 367 19.00 2.41 -17.37
CA GLU A 367 17.79 1.59 -17.60
C GLU A 367 16.56 2.14 -16.86
N ALA A 368 16.75 2.76 -15.70
CA ALA A 368 15.67 3.47 -14.99
C ALA A 368 15.24 4.73 -15.77
N VAL A 369 16.20 5.50 -16.29
CA VAL A 369 15.91 6.68 -17.14
C VAL A 369 15.15 6.27 -18.40
N LYS A 370 15.61 5.23 -19.11
CA LYS A 370 14.92 4.68 -20.29
C LYS A 370 13.50 4.21 -19.97
N PHE A 371 13.26 3.65 -18.79
CA PHE A 371 11.92 3.26 -18.37
C PHE A 371 11.01 4.48 -18.19
N LEU A 372 11.47 5.54 -17.52
CA LEU A 372 10.71 6.76 -17.34
C LEU A 372 10.56 7.59 -18.63
N ASP A 373 11.46 7.42 -19.59
CA ASP A 373 11.42 8.08 -20.91
C ASP A 373 10.41 7.48 -21.89
N ILE A 374 9.78 6.34 -21.55
CA ILE A 374 8.74 5.73 -22.37
C ILE A 374 7.63 6.76 -22.67
N GLY A 375 7.20 6.81 -23.94
CA GLY A 375 6.22 7.80 -24.39
C GLY A 375 6.73 9.24 -24.37
N ASN A 376 8.01 9.44 -24.71
CA ASN A 376 8.67 10.74 -24.78
C ASN A 376 8.69 11.47 -23.43
N GLY A 377 9.19 10.79 -22.38
CA GLY A 377 9.31 11.36 -21.03
C GLY A 377 8.04 11.28 -20.19
N ALA A 378 7.07 10.44 -20.55
CA ALA A 378 5.79 10.37 -19.84
C ALA A 378 5.91 9.93 -18.37
N GLY A 379 6.90 9.08 -18.05
CA GLY A 379 7.15 8.67 -16.67
C GLY A 379 7.66 9.83 -15.81
N TRP A 380 8.58 10.63 -16.35
CA TRP A 380 9.10 11.84 -15.69
C TRP A 380 8.03 12.92 -15.51
N GLU A 381 7.23 13.17 -16.55
CA GLU A 381 6.08 14.08 -16.50
C GLU A 381 5.14 13.71 -15.34
N LEU A 382 4.78 12.42 -15.26
CA LEU A 382 3.89 11.94 -14.21
C LEU A 382 4.52 12.03 -12.82
N LEU A 383 5.78 11.63 -12.68
CA LEU A 383 6.49 11.68 -11.41
C LEU A 383 6.60 13.12 -10.90
N GLN A 384 6.86 14.09 -11.80
CA GLN A 384 6.93 15.52 -11.48
C GLN A 384 5.58 16.06 -10.99
N ALA A 385 4.47 15.58 -11.57
CA ALA A 385 3.14 15.95 -11.14
C ALA A 385 2.80 15.38 -9.75
N MET A 386 3.16 14.12 -9.48
CA MET A 386 2.90 13.47 -8.19
C MET A 386 3.76 14.05 -7.05
N LEU A 387 5.02 14.38 -7.33
CA LEU A 387 5.97 14.96 -6.38
C LEU A 387 5.96 16.49 -6.37
N ASN A 388 4.91 17.14 -6.91
CA ASN A 388 4.85 18.60 -6.98
C ASN A 388 4.96 19.23 -5.57
N GLN A 389 5.78 20.28 -5.45
CA GLN A 389 5.94 21.01 -4.19
C GLN A 389 4.60 21.60 -3.70
N ASP A 390 3.80 22.13 -4.61
CA ASP A 390 2.45 22.61 -4.32
C ASP A 390 1.47 21.42 -4.32
N HIS A 391 1.00 21.03 -3.13
CA HIS A 391 0.06 19.93 -2.96
C HIS A 391 -1.22 20.10 -3.80
N ARG A 392 -1.63 21.34 -4.09
CA ARG A 392 -2.84 21.64 -4.86
C ARG A 392 -2.70 21.29 -6.34
N LYS A 393 -1.47 21.15 -6.83
CA LYS A 393 -1.15 20.77 -8.22
C LYS A 393 -0.98 19.26 -8.40
N ARG A 394 -0.97 18.49 -7.31
CA ARG A 394 -0.85 17.03 -7.39
C ARG A 394 -2.14 16.43 -7.94
N PRO A 395 -2.05 15.43 -8.83
CA PRO A 395 -3.22 14.75 -9.37
C PRO A 395 -3.91 13.90 -8.30
N ILE A 396 -5.18 13.56 -8.51
CA ILE A 396 -5.86 12.48 -7.76
C ILE A 396 -5.48 11.10 -8.31
N ALA A 397 -5.70 10.03 -7.54
CA ALA A 397 -5.29 8.68 -7.92
C ALA A 397 -5.89 8.21 -9.26
N GLU A 398 -7.15 8.59 -9.55
CA GLU A 398 -7.82 8.30 -10.82
C GLU A 398 -7.12 8.98 -12.01
N ALA A 399 -6.68 10.22 -11.83
CA ALA A 399 -5.96 10.96 -12.87
C ALA A 399 -4.59 10.32 -13.13
N VAL A 400 -3.91 9.83 -12.09
CA VAL A 400 -2.67 9.06 -12.25
C VAL A 400 -2.91 7.77 -13.03
N LEU A 401 -3.96 7.00 -12.69
CA LEU A 401 -4.31 5.74 -13.38
C LEU A 401 -4.61 5.92 -14.88
N ASN A 402 -5.16 7.08 -15.24
CA ASN A 402 -5.50 7.45 -16.62
C ASN A 402 -4.34 8.13 -17.37
N HIS A 403 -3.21 8.39 -16.72
CA HIS A 403 -2.05 8.97 -17.38
C HIS A 403 -1.49 8.00 -18.43
N LYS A 404 -1.06 8.52 -19.59
CA LYS A 404 -0.53 7.73 -20.72
C LYS A 404 0.54 6.72 -20.31
N PHE A 405 1.44 7.10 -19.40
CA PHE A 405 2.47 6.20 -18.86
C PHE A 405 1.90 4.97 -18.16
N MET A 406 0.79 5.16 -17.42
CA MET A 406 0.16 4.10 -16.64
C MET A 406 -0.67 3.17 -17.49
N THR A 407 -1.17 3.58 -18.66
CA THR A 407 -2.02 2.73 -19.51
C THR A 407 -1.29 1.48 -20.02
N GLY A 408 0.04 1.53 -20.13
CA GLY A 408 0.84 0.46 -20.71
C GLY A 408 0.77 0.40 -22.24
N ASP A 409 0.01 1.30 -22.88
CA ASP A 409 -0.11 1.38 -24.34
C ASP A 409 1.21 1.75 -25.04
N LEU A 410 2.18 2.20 -24.25
CA LEU A 410 3.49 2.67 -24.70
C LEU A 410 4.61 1.59 -24.60
N LEU A 411 4.29 0.34 -24.22
CA LEU A 411 5.26 -0.73 -23.87
C LEU A 411 5.56 -1.81 -24.92
#